data_AF-A0A416UGB2-F1
#
_entry.id   AF-A0A416UGB2-F1
#
_cell.length_a   1.000
_cell.length_b   1.000
_cell.length_c   1.000
_cell.angle_alpha   90.00
_cell.angle_beta   90.00
_cell.angle_gamma   90.00
#
_symmetry.space_group_name_H-M   'P 1'
#
loop_
_entity.id
_entity.type
_entity.pdbx_description
1 polymer ?
#
loop_
_entity_poly.entity_id
_entity_poly.type
_entity_poly.pdbx_seq_one_letter_code
_entity_poly.pdbx_strand_id
1 'polypeptide(L)'
;MRKILYICLAALLLMGALPVRGQNVSIPELVDGYYQIGNAEQLKWFRDQVLAGEAKINGKLTADIKLSDLELNEDGSIKGNAPSEQWKPIGIYLDGGNSPKFEGIFDGQGHIVSGVYIDTDEVGSMGFFGGTACKAEIRNLGVVNSYISAVQYVGGVCGRADGEDHLEENGTLISNCYFSGTVIGKGDGAYVGGICGENDDAAKNIDCYNLGIVKGKNGCIGGICGRSEGSIINCYNVGQVIATDATGETFVGGICGHNWKQNYEHAVSVSNCFYLEGVATIGVGKNESVVRDLYPMSADLFNSGKVADLLGDAYGQSLSGTKAAGLKSTPVLLAFYPAEEQAALKVYSVIYDLNYEGAAALDTIYGNTGRTIRPLANVPVREGYSFVGWFDQKEGGTELASPSSIGTADRTFYAHWEKADDPTALDKVTDSSSGIRVLDGCICITTDEPVGMRIVSITGRTVRTGRLAVGTSEISGLPGGVYIVLLDNGTRSKVLIR
;
A
#
# COMPACT_ATOMS: atom_id res chain seq x y z
N MET A 1 41.09 -43.26 33.39
CA MET A 1 41.41 -42.58 32.11
C MET A 1 40.37 -42.89 31.03
N ARG A 2 39.11 -42.49 31.24
CA ARG A 2 37.99 -42.65 30.27
C ARG A 2 37.09 -41.40 30.35
N LYS A 3 37.64 -40.22 30.05
CA LYS A 3 36.86 -38.97 29.92
C LYS A 3 37.40 -37.98 28.86
N ILE A 4 38.35 -38.40 28.00
CA ILE A 4 38.96 -37.51 26.98
C ILE A 4 38.64 -37.96 25.54
N LEU A 5 37.95 -39.10 25.33
CA LEU A 5 37.70 -39.63 23.98
C LEU A 5 36.39 -39.15 23.32
N TYR A 6 35.58 -38.31 23.97
CA TYR A 6 34.32 -37.80 23.41
C TYR A 6 34.39 -36.39 22.83
N ILE A 7 35.49 -35.66 23.05
CA ILE A 7 35.66 -34.30 22.51
C ILE A 7 36.26 -34.31 21.09
N CYS A 8 36.91 -35.39 20.67
CA CYS A 8 37.47 -35.52 19.32
C CYS A 8 36.52 -36.19 18.30
N LEU A 9 35.41 -36.80 18.74
CA LEU A 9 34.45 -37.46 17.82
C LEU A 9 33.35 -36.50 17.33
N ALA A 10 33.07 -35.42 18.06
CA ALA A 10 32.19 -34.34 17.59
C ALA A 10 32.85 -33.45 16.53
N ALA A 11 34.19 -33.43 16.46
CA ALA A 11 34.94 -32.69 15.44
C ALA A 11 35.20 -33.49 14.15
N LEU A 12 34.92 -34.80 14.14
CA LEU A 12 35.21 -35.69 12.98
C LEU A 12 33.97 -36.10 12.17
N LEU A 13 32.75 -35.79 12.62
CA LEU A 13 31.52 -35.96 11.83
C LEU A 13 31.21 -34.76 10.91
N LEU A 14 32.07 -33.73 10.92
CA LEU A 14 32.04 -32.59 9.98
C LEU A 14 32.84 -32.83 8.69
N MET A 15 33.45 -34.00 8.50
CA MET A 15 34.14 -34.35 7.25
C MET A 15 33.22 -35.15 6.32
N GLY A 16 32.14 -34.51 5.89
CA GLY A 16 31.10 -35.09 5.05
C GLY A 16 30.89 -34.38 3.72
N ALA A 17 31.87 -33.62 3.22
CA ALA A 17 32.01 -33.23 1.81
C ALA A 17 33.34 -32.48 1.67
N LEU A 18 34.33 -33.05 0.99
CA LEU A 18 35.49 -32.26 0.55
C LEU A 18 35.00 -31.31 -0.56
N PRO A 19 35.06 -29.97 -0.38
CA PRO A 19 34.73 -29.06 -1.46
C PRO A 19 35.78 -29.20 -2.56
N VAL A 20 35.30 -29.19 -3.80
CA VAL A 20 36.15 -29.03 -4.99
C VAL A 20 37.00 -27.78 -4.79
N ARG A 21 38.32 -27.96 -4.92
CA ARG A 21 39.35 -26.95 -4.71
C ARG A 21 39.13 -25.77 -5.66
N GLY A 22 38.61 -24.64 -5.18
CA GLY A 22 38.53 -23.42 -6.00
C GLY A 22 37.56 -22.30 -5.59
N GLN A 23 36.67 -22.48 -4.61
CA GLN A 23 35.81 -21.38 -4.13
C GLN A 23 35.90 -21.28 -2.60
N ASN A 24 36.37 -20.15 -2.09
CA ASN A 24 36.23 -19.80 -0.68
C ASN A 24 34.72 -19.58 -0.43
N VAL A 25 34.00 -20.62 -0.02
CA VAL A 25 32.60 -20.49 0.38
C VAL A 25 32.57 -19.60 1.62
N SER A 26 32.03 -18.38 1.47
CA SER A 26 31.85 -17.44 2.57
C SER A 26 30.76 -17.97 3.50
N ILE A 27 31.14 -18.73 4.54
CA ILE A 27 30.21 -19.24 5.55
C ILE A 27 29.79 -18.06 6.46
N PRO A 28 28.48 -17.83 6.68
CA PRO A 28 28.01 -16.78 7.59
C PRO A 28 28.33 -17.12 9.05
N GLU A 29 28.61 -16.09 9.85
CA GLU A 29 28.81 -16.25 11.29
C GLU A 29 27.48 -16.55 11.98
N LEU A 30 27.49 -17.47 12.96
CA LEU A 30 26.33 -17.76 13.80
C LEU A 30 26.39 -16.93 15.08
N VAL A 31 25.50 -15.95 15.21
CA VAL A 31 25.41 -15.05 16.38
C VAL A 31 24.01 -15.17 16.98
N ASP A 32 23.95 -15.50 18.26
CA ASP A 32 22.70 -15.65 19.02
C ASP A 32 21.63 -16.54 18.34
N GLY A 33 22.10 -17.62 17.68
CA GLY A 33 21.22 -18.55 16.98
C GLY A 33 20.78 -18.12 15.58
N TYR A 34 21.33 -17.02 15.03
CA TYR A 34 21.08 -16.52 13.68
C TYR A 34 22.36 -16.47 12.85
N TYR A 35 22.32 -17.05 11.65
CA TYR A 35 23.36 -16.85 10.64
C TYR A 35 23.29 -15.43 10.09
N GLN A 36 24.40 -14.70 10.18
CA GLN A 36 24.55 -13.32 9.73
C GLN A 36 24.89 -13.30 8.22
N ILE A 37 23.94 -12.85 7.40
CA ILE A 37 24.00 -12.91 5.95
C ILE A 37 24.21 -11.50 5.39
N GLY A 38 25.46 -11.18 5.03
CA GLY A 38 25.85 -9.88 4.49
C GLY A 38 26.18 -9.86 3.00
N ASN A 39 26.17 -11.01 2.33
CA ASN A 39 26.43 -11.09 0.89
C ASN A 39 25.68 -12.27 0.20
N ALA A 40 25.71 -12.28 -1.13
CA ALA A 40 25.03 -13.27 -1.95
C ALA A 40 25.54 -14.71 -1.75
N GLU A 41 26.83 -14.89 -1.48
CA GLU A 41 27.43 -16.21 -1.26
C GLU A 41 26.97 -16.82 0.07
N GLN A 42 26.89 -16.00 1.13
CA GLN A 42 26.33 -16.38 2.43
C GLN A 42 24.84 -16.72 2.32
N LEU A 43 24.09 -15.96 1.52
CA LEU A 43 22.67 -16.24 1.29
C LEU A 43 22.46 -17.56 0.54
N LYS A 44 23.29 -17.83 -0.49
CA LYS A 44 23.31 -19.11 -1.21
C LYS A 44 23.68 -20.27 -0.27
N TRP A 45 24.67 -20.07 0.60
CA TRP A 45 25.04 -21.05 1.62
C TRP A 45 23.87 -21.36 2.55
N PHE A 46 23.18 -20.33 3.06
CA PHE A 46 22.02 -20.51 3.95
C PHE A 46 20.92 -21.33 3.28
N ARG A 47 20.55 -20.96 2.04
CA ARG A 47 19.63 -21.72 1.21
C ARG A 47 20.06 -23.18 1.08
N ASP A 48 21.33 -23.43 0.75
CA ASP A 48 21.83 -24.78 0.52
C ASP A 48 21.81 -25.63 1.79
N GLN A 49 21.97 -25.04 2.98
CA GLN A 49 21.77 -25.75 4.25
C GLN A 49 20.31 -26.18 4.45
N VAL A 50 19.35 -25.28 4.21
CA VAL A 50 17.92 -25.62 4.28
C VAL A 50 17.58 -26.76 3.33
N LEU A 51 18.04 -26.67 2.08
CA LEU A 51 17.82 -27.71 1.06
C LEU A 51 18.52 -29.04 1.39
N ALA A 52 19.58 -29.02 2.21
CA ALA A 52 20.25 -30.22 2.71
C ALA A 52 19.55 -30.86 3.93
N GLY A 53 18.47 -30.26 4.44
CA GLY A 53 17.66 -30.79 5.55
C GLY A 53 17.81 -30.02 6.86
N GLU A 54 18.64 -28.98 6.92
CA GLU A 54 18.76 -28.11 8.10
C GLU A 54 17.62 -27.07 8.12
N ALA A 55 16.37 -27.54 8.15
CA ALA A 55 15.16 -26.73 7.95
C ALA A 55 14.95 -25.63 9.01
N LYS A 56 15.46 -25.82 10.22
CA LYS A 56 15.19 -24.97 11.40
C LYS A 56 16.24 -23.89 11.66
N ILE A 57 17.18 -23.70 10.75
CA ILE A 57 18.20 -22.65 10.90
C ILE A 57 17.57 -21.27 10.78
N ASN A 58 18.08 -20.31 11.55
CA ASN A 58 17.62 -18.93 11.45
C ASN A 58 18.65 -18.06 10.71
N GLY A 59 18.17 -17.12 9.92
CA GLY A 59 18.97 -16.20 9.13
C GLY A 59 18.61 -14.76 9.42
N LYS A 60 19.60 -13.88 9.46
CA LYS A 60 19.42 -12.44 9.53
C LYS A 60 20.23 -11.76 8.44
N LEU A 61 19.59 -10.91 7.64
CA LEU A 61 20.35 -10.07 6.72
C LEU A 61 21.08 -8.98 7.50
N THR A 62 22.32 -8.70 7.13
CA THR A 62 23.12 -7.60 7.70
C THR A 62 23.48 -6.53 6.66
N ALA A 63 23.02 -6.73 5.43
CA ALA A 63 23.18 -5.83 4.30
C ALA A 63 22.13 -6.14 3.24
N ASP A 64 21.90 -5.19 2.34
CA ASP A 64 21.16 -5.46 1.11
C ASP A 64 21.93 -6.44 0.23
N ILE A 65 21.24 -7.45 -0.31
CA ILE A 65 21.83 -8.51 -1.09
C ILE A 65 21.42 -8.36 -2.55
N LYS A 66 22.39 -8.35 -3.46
CA LYS A 66 22.14 -8.38 -4.90
C LYS A 66 22.53 -9.75 -5.46
N LEU A 67 21.56 -10.47 -6.01
CA LEU A 67 21.74 -11.80 -6.61
C LEU A 67 22.07 -11.74 -8.10
N SER A 68 21.59 -10.73 -8.82
CA SER A 68 21.88 -10.54 -10.24
C SER A 68 21.74 -9.08 -10.68
N ASP A 69 22.23 -8.78 -11.89
CA ASP A 69 22.04 -7.50 -12.59
C ASP A 69 20.72 -7.45 -13.39
N LEU A 70 19.70 -8.23 -13.00
CA LEU A 70 18.39 -8.23 -13.65
C LEU A 70 17.85 -6.80 -13.77
N GLU A 71 17.26 -6.48 -14.92
CA GLU A 71 16.48 -5.26 -15.13
C GLU A 71 15.14 -5.64 -15.78
N LEU A 72 14.08 -4.92 -15.45
CA LEU A 72 12.74 -5.14 -16.00
C LEU A 72 12.27 -3.91 -16.77
N ASN A 73 11.50 -4.15 -17.82
CA ASN A 73 10.71 -3.12 -18.49
C ASN A 73 9.44 -2.80 -17.68
N GLU A 74 8.76 -1.70 -18.02
CA GLU A 74 7.52 -1.29 -17.35
C GLU A 74 6.40 -2.34 -17.44
N ASP A 75 6.39 -3.18 -18.49
CA ASP A 75 5.42 -4.27 -18.69
C ASP A 75 5.77 -5.56 -17.91
N GLY A 76 6.88 -5.55 -17.17
CA GLY A 76 7.39 -6.67 -16.38
C GLY A 76 8.22 -7.69 -17.16
N SER A 77 8.46 -7.48 -18.46
CA SER A 77 9.39 -8.31 -19.22
C SER A 77 10.84 -8.01 -18.86
N ILE A 78 11.73 -8.98 -19.04
CA ILE A 78 13.16 -8.80 -18.81
C ILE A 78 13.72 -7.81 -19.84
N LYS A 79 14.48 -6.83 -19.37
CA LYS A 79 15.19 -5.87 -20.20
C LYS A 79 16.58 -6.41 -20.54
N GLY A 80 16.84 -6.62 -21.83
CA GLY A 80 18.11 -7.20 -22.28
C GLY A 80 18.12 -8.72 -22.15
N ASN A 81 19.17 -9.27 -21.52
CA ASN A 81 19.34 -10.72 -21.38
C ASN A 81 18.97 -11.18 -19.97
N ALA A 82 18.41 -12.38 -19.87
CA ALA A 82 18.19 -13.04 -18.59
C ALA A 82 19.52 -13.29 -17.85
N PRO A 83 19.54 -13.22 -16.51
CA PRO A 83 20.69 -13.67 -15.72
C PRO A 83 21.06 -15.13 -16.04
N SER A 84 22.37 -15.43 -16.04
CA SER A 84 22.86 -16.78 -16.34
C SER A 84 22.62 -17.79 -15.22
N GLU A 85 22.48 -17.32 -13.98
CA GLU A 85 22.21 -18.14 -12.80
C GLU A 85 20.74 -17.96 -12.39
N GLN A 86 20.03 -19.07 -12.22
CA GLN A 86 18.69 -19.08 -11.64
C GLN A 86 18.78 -19.25 -10.11
N TRP A 87 17.91 -18.53 -9.41
CA TRP A 87 17.73 -18.71 -7.98
C TRP A 87 17.08 -20.06 -7.71
N LYS A 88 17.69 -20.84 -6.82
CA LYS A 88 17.01 -21.97 -6.18
C LYS A 88 16.26 -21.42 -4.96
N PRO A 89 14.98 -21.75 -4.76
CA PRO A 89 14.25 -21.24 -3.60
C PRO A 89 14.82 -21.71 -2.25
N ILE A 90 14.65 -20.89 -1.19
CA ILE A 90 14.89 -21.35 0.18
C ILE A 90 13.71 -22.21 0.61
N GLY A 91 14.02 -23.47 0.91
CA GLY A 91 13.01 -24.49 1.14
C GLY A 91 12.17 -24.81 -0.10
N ILE A 92 11.64 -26.02 -0.16
CA ILE A 92 10.74 -26.45 -1.23
C ILE A 92 9.57 -27.19 -0.62
N TYR A 93 8.40 -27.07 -1.23
CA TYR A 93 7.24 -27.89 -0.93
C TYR A 93 6.99 -28.85 -2.09
N LEU A 94 6.77 -30.12 -1.78
CA LEU A 94 6.42 -31.18 -2.74
C LEU A 94 5.20 -31.93 -2.19
N ASP A 95 4.11 -31.98 -2.96
CA ASP A 95 2.89 -32.70 -2.56
C ASP A 95 3.18 -34.18 -2.25
N GLY A 96 2.74 -34.64 -1.08
CA GLY A 96 2.80 -36.05 -0.67
C GLY A 96 4.22 -36.62 -0.46
N GLY A 97 5.25 -35.78 -0.39
CA GLY A 97 6.64 -36.19 -0.24
C GLY A 97 7.37 -35.58 0.96
N ASN A 98 8.53 -36.16 1.32
CA ASN A 98 9.45 -35.54 2.27
C ASN A 98 10.14 -34.37 1.57
N SER A 99 9.77 -33.14 1.94
CA SER A 99 10.29 -31.92 1.32
C SER A 99 11.09 -31.12 2.37
N PRO A 100 12.28 -30.59 2.03
CA PRO A 100 13.06 -29.74 2.93
C PRO A 100 12.40 -28.35 2.98
N LYS A 101 11.25 -28.27 3.65
CA LYS A 101 10.51 -27.03 3.92
C LYS A 101 11.31 -26.16 4.89
N PHE A 102 11.25 -24.85 4.73
CA PHE A 102 11.86 -23.95 5.70
C PHE A 102 11.00 -23.86 6.97
N GLU A 103 11.59 -24.08 8.14
CA GLU A 103 10.94 -24.09 9.47
C GLU A 103 11.51 -23.03 10.43
N GLY A 104 12.53 -22.29 10.00
CA GLY A 104 13.22 -21.31 10.83
C GLY A 104 12.64 -19.90 10.76
N ILE A 105 13.41 -18.95 11.28
CA ILE A 105 13.15 -17.51 11.20
C ILE A 105 14.14 -16.88 10.22
N PHE A 106 13.62 -16.22 9.19
CA PHE A 106 14.40 -15.37 8.29
C PHE A 106 13.99 -13.92 8.48
N ASP A 107 14.88 -13.14 9.10
CA ASP A 107 14.64 -11.73 9.41
C ASP A 107 15.52 -10.85 8.51
N GLY A 108 14.89 -10.16 7.57
CA GLY A 108 15.56 -9.24 6.66
C GLY A 108 16.09 -7.98 7.35
N GLN A 109 15.68 -7.69 8.60
CA GLN A 109 16.11 -6.50 9.35
C GLN A 109 15.95 -5.17 8.57
N GLY A 110 14.95 -5.09 7.69
CA GLY A 110 14.72 -3.92 6.84
C GLY A 110 15.63 -3.86 5.61
N HIS A 111 16.36 -4.92 5.30
CA HIS A 111 17.16 -5.05 4.09
C HIS A 111 16.37 -5.65 2.93
N ILE A 112 16.92 -5.46 1.73
CA ILE A 112 16.37 -6.01 0.49
C ILE A 112 17.22 -7.13 -0.09
N VAL A 113 16.56 -8.04 -0.80
CA VAL A 113 17.18 -8.97 -1.74
C VAL A 113 16.72 -8.58 -3.15
N SER A 114 17.68 -8.29 -4.03
CA SER A 114 17.41 -7.84 -5.39
C SER A 114 17.90 -8.81 -6.46
N GLY A 115 17.21 -8.85 -7.59
CA GLY A 115 17.63 -9.67 -8.74
C GLY A 115 17.35 -11.16 -8.56
N VAL A 116 16.30 -11.55 -7.85
CA VAL A 116 15.84 -12.96 -7.84
C VAL A 116 15.33 -13.28 -9.24
N TYR A 117 15.92 -14.29 -9.89
CA TYR A 117 15.53 -14.74 -11.21
C TYR A 117 15.18 -16.23 -11.18
N ILE A 118 13.92 -16.55 -11.47
CA ILE A 118 13.40 -17.90 -11.65
C ILE A 118 12.63 -17.91 -12.96
N ASP A 119 12.98 -18.81 -13.87
CA ASP A 119 12.22 -19.09 -15.08
C ASP A 119 12.28 -20.58 -15.38
N THR A 120 11.24 -21.27 -14.94
CA THR A 120 11.17 -22.73 -14.97
C THR A 120 9.79 -23.19 -15.41
N ASP A 121 9.76 -24.39 -16.00
CA ASP A 121 8.53 -25.13 -16.31
C ASP A 121 8.33 -26.31 -15.34
N GLU A 122 9.05 -26.30 -14.21
CA GLU A 122 8.87 -27.26 -13.13
C GLU A 122 7.57 -26.99 -12.37
N VAL A 123 6.85 -28.08 -12.09
CA VAL A 123 5.68 -28.09 -11.21
C VAL A 123 6.15 -28.08 -9.76
N GLY A 124 5.65 -27.12 -8.98
CA GLY A 124 6.00 -26.98 -7.57
C GLY A 124 5.84 -25.56 -7.07
N SER A 125 6.37 -25.32 -5.87
CA SER A 125 6.31 -24.04 -5.18
C SER A 125 7.55 -23.19 -5.45
N MET A 126 7.37 -22.04 -6.08
CA MET A 126 8.46 -21.15 -6.52
C MET A 126 8.29 -19.74 -5.97
N GLY A 127 9.39 -19.18 -5.49
CA GLY A 127 9.50 -17.84 -4.96
C GLY A 127 10.92 -17.61 -4.42
N PHE A 128 11.15 -16.51 -3.71
CA PHE A 128 12.40 -16.38 -2.96
C PHE A 128 12.56 -17.52 -1.94
N PHE A 129 11.47 -17.83 -1.23
CA PHE A 129 11.21 -19.10 -0.58
C PHE A 129 10.32 -19.96 -1.47
N GLY A 130 10.62 -21.26 -1.55
CA GLY A 130 9.78 -22.19 -2.32
C GLY A 130 8.62 -22.61 -1.46
N GLY A 131 8.92 -23.31 -0.38
CA GLY A 131 7.94 -23.78 0.60
C GLY A 131 8.43 -23.61 2.03
N THR A 132 7.54 -23.15 2.90
CA THR A 132 7.75 -23.15 4.35
C THR A 132 6.95 -24.28 5.01
N ALA A 133 7.24 -24.56 6.26
CA ALA A 133 6.46 -25.42 7.14
C ALA A 133 5.92 -24.59 8.31
N CYS A 134 5.07 -25.22 9.11
CA CYS A 134 4.44 -24.63 10.29
C CYS A 134 5.44 -23.88 11.17
N LYS A 135 5.04 -22.71 11.68
CA LYS A 135 5.84 -21.81 12.54
C LYS A 135 7.06 -21.16 11.90
N ALA A 136 7.30 -21.34 10.60
CA ALA A 136 8.31 -20.55 9.91
C ALA A 136 7.95 -19.07 9.95
N GLU A 137 8.95 -18.21 10.12
CA GLU A 137 8.78 -16.76 10.07
C GLU A 137 9.64 -16.16 8.96
N ILE A 138 9.04 -15.37 8.08
CA ILE A 138 9.75 -14.54 7.11
C ILE A 138 9.34 -13.10 7.40
N ARG A 139 10.30 -12.25 7.76
CA ARG A 139 9.95 -10.89 8.19
C ARG A 139 10.93 -9.80 7.80
N ASN A 140 10.45 -8.56 7.74
CA ASN A 140 11.23 -7.35 7.51
C ASN A 140 12.10 -7.44 6.24
N LEU A 141 11.55 -7.99 5.16
CA LEU A 141 12.28 -8.34 3.94
C LEU A 141 11.62 -7.75 2.69
N GLY A 142 12.40 -7.04 1.88
CA GLY A 142 11.99 -6.62 0.55
C GLY A 142 12.60 -7.53 -0.52
N VAL A 143 11.77 -8.17 -1.35
CA VAL A 143 12.24 -8.89 -2.54
C VAL A 143 11.95 -8.02 -3.76
N VAL A 144 13.00 -7.45 -4.36
CA VAL A 144 12.85 -6.35 -5.32
C VAL A 144 13.54 -6.63 -6.64
N ASN A 145 13.13 -5.92 -7.69
CA ASN A 145 13.71 -6.03 -9.03
C ASN A 145 13.91 -7.52 -9.44
N SER A 146 12.84 -8.29 -9.31
CA SER A 146 12.87 -9.76 -9.38
C SER A 146 11.90 -10.28 -10.43
N TYR A 147 12.23 -11.39 -11.07
CA TYR A 147 11.40 -12.06 -12.08
C TYR A 147 11.24 -13.53 -11.71
N ILE A 148 10.01 -13.93 -11.39
CA ILE A 148 9.70 -15.27 -10.92
C ILE A 148 8.59 -15.86 -11.80
N SER A 149 8.95 -16.84 -12.61
CA SER A 149 8.07 -17.45 -13.61
C SER A 149 8.11 -18.98 -13.48
N ALA A 150 6.98 -19.58 -13.08
CA ALA A 150 6.88 -20.99 -12.73
C ALA A 150 5.46 -21.55 -12.93
N VAL A 151 5.25 -22.85 -12.69
CA VAL A 151 4.01 -23.52 -13.14
C VAL A 151 2.85 -23.45 -12.14
N GLN A 152 3.02 -23.83 -10.88
CA GLN A 152 1.88 -24.15 -9.99
C GLN A 152 1.66 -23.13 -8.86
N TYR A 153 2.52 -23.10 -7.84
CA TYR A 153 2.41 -22.16 -6.72
C TYR A 153 3.52 -21.13 -6.83
N VAL A 154 3.16 -19.90 -7.18
CA VAL A 154 4.16 -18.88 -7.54
C VAL A 154 3.94 -17.62 -6.71
N GLY A 155 4.92 -17.31 -5.86
CA GLY A 155 4.90 -16.12 -5.03
C GLY A 155 6.17 -15.30 -5.19
N GLY A 156 6.07 -13.98 -5.06
CA GLY A 156 7.25 -13.12 -5.07
C GLY A 156 8.18 -13.36 -3.87
N VAL A 157 7.60 -13.57 -2.68
CA VAL A 157 8.33 -13.86 -1.44
C VAL A 157 8.32 -15.37 -1.14
N CYS A 158 7.17 -16.02 -1.21
CA CYS A 158 7.03 -17.45 -0.89
C CYS A 158 6.10 -18.18 -1.87
N GLY A 159 6.51 -19.32 -2.43
CA GLY A 159 5.63 -20.12 -3.30
C GLY A 159 4.40 -20.65 -2.57
N ARG A 160 4.62 -21.41 -1.49
CA ARG A 160 3.56 -21.93 -0.60
C ARG A 160 3.96 -21.75 0.87
N ALA A 161 3.12 -21.04 1.62
CA ALA A 161 3.24 -20.90 3.05
C ALA A 161 2.33 -21.92 3.74
N ASP A 162 2.90 -22.83 4.52
CA ASP A 162 2.19 -23.96 5.12
C ASP A 162 1.69 -23.63 6.53
N GLY A 163 0.55 -24.21 6.91
CA GLY A 163 0.04 -24.21 8.28
C GLY A 163 -0.17 -25.63 8.79
N GLU A 164 -0.47 -25.78 10.08
CA GLU A 164 -0.89 -27.08 10.61
C GLU A 164 -2.42 -27.08 10.70
N ASP A 165 -3.03 -28.10 10.10
CA ASP A 165 -4.43 -28.47 10.29
C ASP A 165 -4.84 -28.28 11.76
N HIS A 166 -5.83 -27.41 11.98
CA HIS A 166 -6.55 -27.19 13.24
C HIS A 166 -5.86 -26.38 14.37
N LEU A 167 -4.72 -25.71 14.16
CA LEU A 167 -4.11 -24.82 15.17
C LEU A 167 -3.66 -23.49 14.57
N GLU A 168 -4.46 -22.43 14.75
CA GLU A 168 -4.23 -21.04 14.25
C GLU A 168 -2.85 -20.44 14.58
N GLU A 169 -2.21 -20.93 15.64
CA GLU A 169 -0.90 -20.49 16.14
C GLU A 169 0.29 -21.18 15.48
N ASN A 170 0.04 -22.20 14.65
CA ASN A 170 1.08 -22.99 14.00
C ASN A 170 1.29 -22.63 12.52
N GLY A 171 0.57 -21.65 11.99
CA GLY A 171 0.76 -21.16 10.62
C GLY A 171 2.13 -20.51 10.37
N THR A 172 2.65 -20.63 9.15
CA THR A 172 3.75 -19.77 8.68
C THR A 172 3.34 -18.30 8.81
N LEU A 173 4.25 -17.44 9.28
CA LEU A 173 4.05 -15.99 9.35
C LEU A 173 4.98 -15.27 8.36
N ILE A 174 4.39 -14.66 7.33
CA ILE A 174 5.07 -13.71 6.46
C ILE A 174 4.65 -12.31 6.90
N SER A 175 5.56 -11.52 7.47
CA SER A 175 5.23 -10.21 8.05
C SER A 175 6.18 -9.09 7.65
N ASN A 176 5.71 -7.85 7.53
CA ASN A 176 6.58 -6.72 7.14
C ASN A 176 7.41 -7.00 5.88
N CYS A 177 6.81 -7.66 4.89
CA CYS A 177 7.48 -8.05 3.66
C CYS A 177 6.89 -7.35 2.45
N TYR A 178 7.71 -7.12 1.44
CA TYR A 178 7.18 -6.59 0.19
C TYR A 178 7.85 -7.17 -1.04
N PHE A 179 7.10 -7.14 -2.14
CA PHE A 179 7.59 -7.56 -3.45
C PHE A 179 7.53 -6.42 -4.47
N SER A 180 8.58 -6.31 -5.27
CA SER A 180 8.62 -5.48 -6.48
C SER A 180 9.31 -6.25 -7.61
N GLY A 181 8.66 -6.35 -8.76
CA GLY A 181 9.15 -7.19 -9.85
C GLY A 181 8.02 -7.75 -10.69
N THR A 182 8.17 -8.99 -11.16
CA THR A 182 7.15 -9.71 -11.93
C THR A 182 7.02 -11.15 -11.45
N VAL A 183 5.79 -11.58 -11.18
CA VAL A 183 5.43 -12.96 -10.81
C VAL A 183 4.51 -13.53 -11.88
N ILE A 184 4.83 -14.71 -12.42
CA ILE A 184 4.09 -15.36 -13.51
C ILE A 184 3.81 -16.81 -13.17
N GLY A 185 2.53 -17.18 -13.12
CA GLY A 185 2.06 -18.57 -13.14
C GLY A 185 1.78 -19.03 -14.57
N LYS A 186 2.61 -19.94 -15.08
CA LYS A 186 2.52 -20.52 -16.43
C LYS A 186 1.53 -21.68 -16.54
N GLY A 187 1.28 -22.38 -15.42
CA GLY A 187 0.40 -23.54 -15.40
C GLY A 187 -1.07 -23.15 -15.53
N ASP A 188 -1.86 -24.05 -16.12
CA ASP A 188 -3.31 -23.97 -16.01
C ASP A 188 -3.69 -24.36 -14.58
N GLY A 189 -4.45 -23.50 -13.88
CA GLY A 189 -4.78 -23.71 -12.46
C GLY A 189 -3.78 -23.13 -11.47
N ALA A 190 -2.80 -22.34 -11.92
CA ALA A 190 -1.77 -21.79 -11.04
C ALA A 190 -2.32 -20.87 -9.95
N TYR A 191 -1.70 -20.91 -8.77
CA TYR A 191 -1.92 -19.95 -7.68
C TYR A 191 -0.77 -18.95 -7.66
N VAL A 192 -1.08 -17.70 -7.96
CA VAL A 192 -0.07 -16.66 -8.20
C VAL A 192 -0.34 -15.47 -7.30
N GLY A 193 0.65 -15.08 -6.50
CA GLY A 193 0.57 -13.90 -5.65
C GLY A 193 1.83 -13.06 -5.64
N GLY A 194 1.70 -11.75 -5.45
CA GLY A 194 2.86 -10.86 -5.30
C GLY A 194 3.70 -11.20 -4.08
N ILE A 195 3.07 -11.61 -2.97
CA ILE A 195 3.76 -12.07 -1.76
C ILE A 195 3.82 -13.59 -1.72
N CYS A 196 2.66 -14.26 -1.77
CA CYS A 196 2.60 -15.71 -1.66
C CYS A 196 1.72 -16.36 -2.73
N GLY A 197 2.15 -17.48 -3.32
CA GLY A 197 1.28 -18.22 -4.24
C GLY A 197 0.07 -18.79 -3.52
N GLU A 198 0.32 -19.49 -2.41
CA GLU A 198 -0.71 -20.08 -1.56
C GLU A 198 -0.39 -19.91 -0.08
N ASN A 199 -1.34 -19.37 0.67
CA ASN A 199 -1.37 -19.45 2.13
C ASN A 199 -2.25 -20.62 2.51
N ASP A 200 -1.64 -21.72 2.92
CA ASP A 200 -2.33 -22.93 3.32
C ASP A 200 -2.67 -22.92 4.82
N ASP A 201 -3.77 -23.56 5.19
CA ASP A 201 -4.26 -23.66 6.57
C ASP A 201 -4.16 -22.33 7.36
N ALA A 202 -3.43 -22.32 8.48
CA ALA A 202 -3.29 -21.18 9.38
C ALA A 202 -2.25 -20.13 8.94
N ALA A 203 -1.65 -20.24 7.74
CA ALA A 203 -0.61 -19.32 7.28
C ALA A 203 -1.10 -17.86 7.18
N LYS A 204 -0.20 -16.89 7.44
CA LYS A 204 -0.58 -15.47 7.55
C LYS A 204 0.35 -14.57 6.77
N ASN A 205 -0.23 -13.65 6.02
CA ASN A 205 0.46 -12.48 5.46
C ASN A 205 0.00 -11.24 6.22
N ILE A 206 0.90 -10.60 6.96
CA ILE A 206 0.58 -9.46 7.81
C ILE A 206 1.50 -8.29 7.47
N ASP A 207 1.00 -7.07 7.35
CA ASP A 207 1.84 -5.90 7.06
C ASP A 207 2.69 -6.09 5.78
N CYS A 208 2.07 -6.66 4.73
CA CYS A 208 2.77 -6.98 3.49
C CYS A 208 2.23 -6.18 2.31
N TYR A 209 3.07 -5.92 1.30
CA TYR A 209 2.60 -5.22 0.12
C TYR A 209 3.25 -5.63 -1.20
N ASN A 210 2.47 -5.55 -2.27
CA ASN A 210 2.93 -5.83 -3.61
C ASN A 210 2.94 -4.57 -4.48
N LEU A 211 4.09 -4.36 -5.12
CA LEU A 211 4.33 -3.31 -6.11
C LEU A 211 4.52 -3.88 -7.51
N GLY A 212 4.79 -5.18 -7.60
CA GLY A 212 5.14 -5.88 -8.83
C GLY A 212 3.92 -6.36 -9.61
N ILE A 213 4.15 -6.70 -10.87
CA ILE A 213 3.11 -7.24 -11.75
C ILE A 213 2.89 -8.72 -11.44
N VAL A 214 1.64 -9.14 -11.31
CA VAL A 214 1.25 -10.53 -11.09
C VAL A 214 0.44 -11.03 -12.29
N LYS A 215 0.90 -12.10 -12.94
CA LYS A 215 0.29 -12.69 -14.14
C LYS A 215 -0.02 -14.18 -13.92
N GLY A 216 -1.15 -14.65 -14.40
CA GLY A 216 -1.49 -16.07 -14.38
C GLY A 216 -2.64 -16.41 -15.33
N LYS A 217 -3.01 -17.68 -15.40
CA LYS A 217 -4.13 -18.15 -16.24
C LYS A 217 -4.89 -19.31 -15.61
N ASN A 218 -6.19 -19.38 -15.87
CA ASN A 218 -7.05 -20.51 -15.51
C ASN A 218 -6.96 -20.91 -14.03
N GLY A 219 -6.70 -19.96 -13.13
CA GLY A 219 -6.33 -20.22 -11.73
C GLY A 219 -6.62 -19.03 -10.82
N CYS A 220 -5.92 -18.94 -9.69
CA CYS A 220 -6.14 -17.92 -8.67
C CYS A 220 -5.00 -16.90 -8.69
N ILE A 221 -5.31 -15.64 -9.01
CA ILE A 221 -4.33 -14.58 -9.22
C ILE A 221 -4.65 -13.44 -8.28
N GLY A 222 -3.78 -13.20 -7.29
CA GLY A 222 -3.97 -12.16 -6.30
C GLY A 222 -2.81 -11.17 -6.25
N GLY A 223 -3.09 -9.91 -5.97
CA GLY A 223 -2.02 -8.93 -5.74
C GLY A 223 -1.11 -9.31 -4.57
N ILE A 224 -1.68 -9.84 -3.49
CA ILE A 224 -0.92 -10.33 -2.33
C ILE A 224 -0.78 -11.86 -2.37
N CYS A 225 -1.91 -12.57 -2.49
CA CYS A 225 -1.93 -14.03 -2.42
C CYS A 225 -2.82 -14.66 -3.49
N GLY A 226 -2.34 -15.70 -4.16
CA GLY A 226 -3.14 -16.43 -5.15
C GLY A 226 -4.36 -17.08 -4.52
N ARG A 227 -4.14 -18.10 -3.68
CA ARG A 227 -5.18 -18.77 -2.87
C ARG A 227 -4.84 -18.64 -1.40
N SER A 228 -5.82 -18.22 -0.59
CA SER A 228 -5.64 -18.12 0.86
C SER A 228 -6.68 -18.96 1.57
N GLU A 229 -6.19 -19.95 2.30
CA GLU A 229 -6.91 -20.69 3.35
C GLU A 229 -6.59 -20.14 4.73
N GLY A 230 -5.54 -19.32 4.83
CA GLY A 230 -5.18 -18.56 6.02
C GLY A 230 -5.51 -17.07 5.92
N SER A 231 -4.85 -16.23 6.71
CA SER A 231 -5.22 -14.81 6.85
C SER A 231 -4.35 -13.86 6.02
N ILE A 232 -4.98 -12.83 5.48
CA ILE A 232 -4.30 -11.69 4.83
C ILE A 232 -4.74 -10.42 5.55
N ILE A 233 -3.83 -9.82 6.30
CA ILE A 233 -4.17 -8.77 7.27
C ILE A 233 -3.27 -7.57 7.02
N ASN A 234 -3.87 -6.38 6.99
CA ASN A 234 -3.12 -5.14 6.93
C ASN A 234 -2.18 -5.06 5.72
N CYS A 235 -2.67 -5.44 4.54
CA CYS A 235 -1.86 -5.56 3.34
C CYS A 235 -2.35 -4.63 2.22
N TYR A 236 -1.47 -4.27 1.29
CA TYR A 236 -1.91 -3.52 0.11
C TYR A 236 -1.24 -3.91 -1.20
N ASN A 237 -1.95 -3.70 -2.31
CA ASN A 237 -1.43 -3.93 -3.65
C ASN A 237 -1.57 -2.70 -4.55
N VAL A 238 -0.48 -2.30 -5.19
CA VAL A 238 -0.48 -1.30 -6.29
C VAL A 238 0.05 -1.88 -7.60
N GLY A 239 0.50 -3.13 -7.58
CA GLY A 239 0.94 -3.85 -8.77
C GLY A 239 -0.22 -4.38 -9.60
N GLN A 240 -0.09 -4.35 -10.93
CA GLN A 240 -1.10 -4.85 -11.86
C GLN A 240 -1.33 -6.36 -11.67
N VAL A 241 -2.59 -6.78 -11.65
CA VAL A 241 -3.00 -8.19 -11.54
C VAL A 241 -3.69 -8.62 -12.83
N ILE A 242 -3.06 -9.51 -13.58
CA ILE A 242 -3.40 -9.78 -14.98
C ILE A 242 -3.72 -11.27 -15.18
N ALA A 243 -4.92 -11.56 -15.66
CA ALA A 243 -5.22 -12.86 -16.26
C ALA A 243 -4.76 -12.86 -17.73
N THR A 244 -3.82 -13.74 -18.06
CA THR A 244 -3.32 -13.94 -19.43
C THR A 244 -3.98 -15.14 -20.08
N ASP A 245 -4.47 -15.03 -21.31
CA ASP A 245 -4.92 -16.18 -22.13
C ASP A 245 -5.86 -17.17 -21.41
N ALA A 246 -6.72 -16.66 -20.52
CA ALA A 246 -7.66 -17.47 -19.75
C ALA A 246 -8.82 -17.97 -20.61
N THR A 247 -8.98 -19.29 -20.69
CA THR A 247 -10.08 -19.98 -21.39
C THR A 247 -10.95 -20.80 -20.45
N GLY A 248 -10.48 -21.01 -19.22
CA GLY A 248 -11.17 -21.65 -18.10
C GLY A 248 -11.42 -20.68 -16.95
N GLU A 249 -11.87 -21.25 -15.83
CA GLU A 249 -12.21 -20.47 -14.63
C GLU A 249 -10.96 -19.76 -14.08
N THR A 250 -11.05 -18.44 -13.89
CA THR A 250 -9.93 -17.63 -13.40
C THR A 250 -10.47 -16.64 -12.38
N PHE A 251 -9.87 -16.63 -11.19
CA PHE A 251 -10.23 -15.71 -10.10
C PHE A 251 -9.13 -14.67 -9.94
N VAL A 252 -9.45 -13.42 -10.26
CA VAL A 252 -8.51 -12.31 -10.17
C VAL A 252 -8.95 -11.37 -9.06
N GLY A 253 -8.08 -11.13 -8.09
CA GLY A 253 -8.33 -10.18 -7.02
C GLY A 253 -7.16 -9.21 -6.80
N GLY A 254 -7.50 -7.96 -6.49
CA GLY A 254 -6.52 -6.94 -6.13
C GLY A 254 -5.69 -7.31 -4.89
N ILE A 255 -6.25 -8.13 -3.99
CA ILE A 255 -5.59 -8.66 -2.80
C ILE A 255 -5.43 -10.18 -2.91
N CYS A 256 -6.54 -10.91 -3.11
CA CYS A 256 -6.53 -12.37 -3.11
C CYS A 256 -7.26 -12.94 -4.33
N GLY A 257 -6.70 -13.92 -5.01
CA GLY A 257 -7.40 -14.62 -6.09
C GLY A 257 -8.60 -15.38 -5.55
N HIS A 258 -8.38 -16.27 -4.58
CA HIS A 258 -9.43 -17.04 -3.91
C HIS A 258 -9.23 -17.08 -2.40
N ASN A 259 -10.14 -16.44 -1.67
CA ASN A 259 -10.25 -16.56 -0.21
C ASN A 259 -11.11 -17.79 0.12
N TRP A 260 -10.44 -18.92 0.34
CA TRP A 260 -11.05 -20.23 0.51
C TRP A 260 -11.45 -20.45 1.97
N LYS A 261 -12.62 -21.04 2.19
CA LYS A 261 -13.10 -21.35 3.55
C LYS A 261 -12.79 -22.80 3.90
N GLN A 262 -12.05 -22.99 4.98
CA GLN A 262 -11.97 -24.29 5.63
C GLN A 262 -13.15 -24.53 6.58
N ASN A 263 -13.43 -25.81 6.85
CA ASN A 263 -14.54 -26.24 7.71
C ASN A 263 -14.20 -26.20 9.22
N TYR A 264 -13.14 -25.49 9.62
CA TYR A 264 -12.72 -25.40 11.02
C TYR A 264 -13.23 -24.12 11.70
N GLU A 265 -13.18 -24.09 13.03
CA GLU A 265 -13.74 -23.04 13.90
C GLU A 265 -12.97 -21.71 13.85
N HIS A 266 -11.87 -21.68 13.10
CA HIS A 266 -10.93 -20.58 12.96
C HIS A 266 -11.30 -19.61 11.83
N ALA A 267 -11.17 -18.31 12.09
CA ALA A 267 -11.63 -17.28 11.17
C ALA A 267 -10.56 -16.93 10.13
N VAL A 268 -10.56 -17.66 9.02
CA VAL A 268 -9.85 -17.27 7.79
C VAL A 268 -10.36 -15.90 7.35
N SER A 269 -9.48 -14.89 7.30
CA SER A 269 -9.92 -13.52 7.03
C SER A 269 -8.97 -12.75 6.12
N VAL A 270 -9.57 -12.07 5.15
CA VAL A 270 -8.94 -10.92 4.49
C VAL A 270 -9.44 -9.66 5.19
N SER A 271 -8.56 -8.93 5.87
CA SER A 271 -8.96 -7.79 6.71
C SER A 271 -8.01 -6.60 6.65
N ASN A 272 -8.57 -5.39 6.60
CA ASN A 272 -7.81 -4.14 6.53
C ASN A 272 -6.87 -4.11 5.33
N CYS A 273 -7.39 -4.36 4.14
CA CYS A 273 -6.59 -4.54 2.93
C CYS A 273 -7.02 -3.58 1.82
N PHE A 274 -6.05 -2.97 1.14
CA PHE A 274 -6.32 -1.92 0.15
C PHE A 274 -5.64 -2.20 -1.18
N TYR A 275 -6.29 -1.87 -2.29
CA TYR A 275 -5.64 -1.99 -3.60
C TYR A 275 -5.86 -0.75 -4.46
N LEU A 276 -4.90 -0.42 -5.30
CA LEU A 276 -5.01 0.73 -6.20
C LEU A 276 -6.12 0.51 -7.23
N GLU A 277 -7.01 1.48 -7.36
CA GLU A 277 -8.04 1.46 -8.40
C GLU A 277 -7.43 1.21 -9.79
N GLY A 278 -8.00 0.25 -10.51
CA GLY A 278 -7.56 -0.12 -11.86
C GLY A 278 -6.49 -1.21 -11.93
N VAL A 279 -5.94 -1.69 -10.81
CA VAL A 279 -5.00 -2.84 -10.84
C VAL A 279 -5.71 -4.20 -10.88
N ALA A 280 -6.97 -4.24 -10.46
CA ALA A 280 -7.89 -5.38 -10.54
C ALA A 280 -9.35 -4.88 -10.42
N THR A 281 -10.30 -5.68 -10.89
CA THR A 281 -11.74 -5.31 -10.86
C THR A 281 -12.34 -5.37 -9.46
N ILE A 282 -11.93 -6.36 -8.66
CA ILE A 282 -12.42 -6.63 -7.30
C ILE A 282 -11.24 -7.00 -6.40
N GLY A 283 -11.38 -6.84 -5.08
CA GLY A 283 -10.28 -7.15 -4.15
C GLY A 283 -10.06 -8.64 -3.91
N VAL A 284 -11.14 -9.44 -3.92
CA VAL A 284 -11.08 -10.91 -3.81
C VAL A 284 -11.79 -11.53 -5.01
N GLY A 285 -11.07 -12.31 -5.82
CA GLY A 285 -11.61 -12.90 -7.05
C GLY A 285 -12.78 -13.87 -6.81
N LYS A 286 -12.57 -14.82 -5.89
CA LYS A 286 -13.61 -15.70 -5.34
C LYS A 286 -13.54 -15.71 -3.82
N ASN A 287 -14.67 -15.45 -3.17
CA ASN A 287 -14.74 -15.39 -1.72
C ASN A 287 -15.68 -16.45 -1.15
N GLU A 288 -15.15 -17.29 -0.28
CA GLU A 288 -15.91 -18.31 0.47
C GLU A 288 -15.80 -18.10 1.98
N SER A 289 -14.88 -17.24 2.43
CA SER A 289 -14.64 -16.93 3.84
C SER A 289 -14.89 -15.45 4.16
N VAL A 290 -14.32 -14.96 5.26
CA VAL A 290 -14.59 -13.64 5.80
C VAL A 290 -13.72 -12.58 5.13
N VAL A 291 -14.35 -11.48 4.75
CA VAL A 291 -13.69 -10.27 4.25
C VAL A 291 -14.20 -9.07 5.05
N ARG A 292 -13.28 -8.26 5.58
CA ARG A 292 -13.59 -7.02 6.31
C ARG A 292 -12.65 -5.92 5.83
N ASP A 293 -13.14 -4.69 5.79
CA ASP A 293 -12.30 -3.51 5.53
C ASP A 293 -11.39 -3.67 4.30
N LEU A 294 -11.97 -4.16 3.20
CA LEU A 294 -11.28 -4.36 1.94
C LEU A 294 -11.86 -3.44 0.87
N TYR A 295 -11.03 -2.53 0.37
CA TYR A 295 -11.48 -1.47 -0.54
C TYR A 295 -10.48 -1.17 -1.65
N PRO A 296 -10.96 -0.90 -2.88
CA PRO A 296 -10.18 -0.13 -3.82
C PRO A 296 -9.94 1.28 -3.26
N MET A 297 -8.76 1.83 -3.49
CA MET A 297 -8.37 3.18 -3.09
C MET A 297 -7.79 3.90 -4.31
N SER A 298 -8.21 5.16 -4.51
CA SER A 298 -7.68 5.98 -5.60
C SER A 298 -6.22 6.34 -5.37
N ALA A 299 -5.52 6.71 -6.45
CA ALA A 299 -4.14 7.19 -6.36
C ALA A 299 -3.99 8.38 -5.39
N ASP A 300 -4.98 9.27 -5.32
CA ASP A 300 -4.95 10.42 -4.41
C ASP A 300 -4.99 9.99 -2.94
N LEU A 301 -5.74 8.93 -2.60
CA LEU A 301 -5.78 8.42 -1.22
C LEU A 301 -4.45 7.76 -0.83
N PHE A 302 -3.85 6.99 -1.75
CA PHE A 302 -2.49 6.47 -1.58
C PHE A 302 -1.47 7.60 -1.41
N ASN A 303 -1.57 8.66 -2.22
CA ASN A 303 -0.65 9.80 -2.20
C ASN A 303 -0.80 10.70 -0.97
N SER A 304 -2.00 10.75 -0.38
CA SER A 304 -2.32 11.65 0.72
C SER A 304 -1.77 11.21 2.09
N GLY A 305 -1.40 9.93 2.24
CA GLY A 305 -1.12 9.31 3.52
C GLY A 305 -2.33 8.62 4.16
N LYS A 306 -3.56 8.84 3.65
CA LYS A 306 -4.77 8.20 4.20
C LYS A 306 -4.69 6.68 4.22
N VAL A 307 -4.16 6.05 3.17
CA VAL A 307 -4.02 4.58 3.14
C VAL A 307 -3.01 4.11 4.18
N ALA A 308 -1.89 4.83 4.37
CA ALA A 308 -0.91 4.50 5.40
C ALA A 308 -1.50 4.63 6.81
N ASP A 309 -2.32 5.66 7.05
CA ASP A 309 -3.06 5.85 8.31
C ASP A 309 -4.03 4.69 8.59
N LEU A 310 -4.82 4.28 7.59
CA LEU A 310 -5.73 3.14 7.71
C LEU A 310 -5.00 1.82 7.95
N LEU A 311 -3.80 1.67 7.38
CA LEU A 311 -2.93 0.52 7.64
C LEU A 311 -2.24 0.60 9.02
N GLY A 312 -2.30 1.74 9.71
CA GLY A 312 -1.82 1.89 11.07
C GLY A 312 -0.31 1.83 11.23
N ASP A 313 0.14 1.37 12.40
CA ASP A 313 1.46 1.71 12.93
C ASP A 313 2.67 1.11 12.21
N ALA A 314 2.49 0.00 11.49
CA ALA A 314 3.54 -0.61 10.68
C ALA A 314 3.94 0.28 9.49
N TYR A 315 3.04 1.16 9.07
CA TYR A 315 3.17 1.96 7.86
C TYR A 315 3.44 3.44 8.15
N GLY A 316 4.21 4.02 7.26
CA GLY A 316 4.31 5.46 7.04
C GLY A 316 4.00 5.78 5.58
N GLN A 317 4.13 7.04 5.20
CA GLN A 317 3.95 7.49 3.83
C GLN A 317 5.28 7.96 3.25
N SER A 318 5.63 7.46 2.07
CA SER A 318 6.86 7.85 1.37
C SER A 318 6.91 9.36 1.08
N LEU A 319 8.02 10.02 1.41
CA LEU A 319 8.30 11.40 1.02
C LEU A 319 8.95 11.46 -0.37
N SER A 320 8.67 12.51 -1.14
CA SER A 320 9.30 12.71 -2.45
C SER A 320 10.83 12.72 -2.33
N GLY A 321 11.50 11.77 -3.00
CA GLY A 321 12.97 11.66 -3.00
C GLY A 321 13.56 10.73 -1.93
N THR A 322 12.74 9.98 -1.18
CA THR A 322 13.23 8.92 -0.29
C THR A 322 13.72 7.68 -1.06
N LYS A 323 14.62 6.91 -0.44
CA LYS A 323 15.30 5.73 -1.01
C LYS A 323 14.40 4.48 -1.16
N ALA A 324 13.09 4.57 -0.95
CA ALA A 324 12.17 3.50 -1.34
C ALA A 324 12.08 3.42 -2.86
N ALA A 325 12.68 2.38 -3.43
CA ALA A 325 12.71 2.14 -4.86
C ALA A 325 11.30 2.22 -5.49
N GLY A 326 11.12 3.14 -6.44
CA GLY A 326 10.05 3.09 -7.44
C GLY A 326 8.69 3.70 -7.08
N LEU A 327 8.39 4.04 -5.82
CA LEU A 327 7.07 4.58 -5.46
C LEU A 327 7.14 5.91 -4.74
N LYS A 328 6.96 6.97 -5.53
CA LYS A 328 6.66 8.28 -4.98
C LYS A 328 5.28 8.20 -4.32
N SER A 329 5.21 8.53 -3.04
CA SER A 329 3.95 8.77 -2.34
C SER A 329 3.03 7.54 -2.21
N THR A 330 3.56 6.34 -1.96
CA THR A 330 2.75 5.23 -1.43
C THR A 330 3.06 4.99 0.06
N PRO A 331 2.19 4.23 0.78
CA PRO A 331 2.56 3.68 2.06
C PRO A 331 3.88 2.90 1.97
N VAL A 332 4.66 2.91 3.05
CA VAL A 332 5.93 2.18 3.17
C VAL A 332 6.03 1.59 4.56
N LEU A 333 6.67 0.44 4.68
CA LEU A 333 6.93 -0.17 5.98
C LEU A 333 8.04 0.59 6.70
N LEU A 334 7.77 1.02 7.94
CA LEU A 334 8.72 1.79 8.74
C LEU A 334 9.97 0.98 9.13
N ALA A 335 9.85 -0.35 9.14
CA ALA A 335 10.97 -1.27 9.43
C ALA A 335 12.16 -1.15 8.45
N PHE A 336 11.96 -0.55 7.28
CA PHE A 336 13.00 -0.35 6.25
C PHE A 336 13.74 0.98 6.37
N TYR A 337 13.46 1.76 7.43
CA TYR A 337 14.05 3.08 7.63
C TYR A 337 14.72 3.20 9.00
N PRO A 338 15.82 3.97 9.10
CA PRO A 338 16.43 4.31 10.38
C PRO A 338 15.40 4.93 11.33
N ALA A 339 15.52 4.66 12.64
CA ALA A 339 14.55 5.12 13.64
C ALA A 339 14.40 6.65 13.64
N GLU A 340 15.48 7.38 13.36
CA GLU A 340 15.52 8.83 13.21
C GLU A 340 14.74 9.35 11.97
N GLU A 341 14.60 8.52 10.92
CA GLU A 341 13.85 8.86 9.70
C GLU A 341 12.38 8.42 9.79
N GLN A 342 12.06 7.39 10.57
CA GLN A 342 10.68 6.87 10.71
C GLN A 342 9.69 7.95 11.16
N ALA A 343 10.10 8.86 12.05
CA ALA A 343 9.26 9.97 12.49
C ALA A 343 8.84 10.90 11.34
N ALA A 344 9.68 11.05 10.31
CA ALA A 344 9.37 11.85 9.13
C ALA A 344 8.42 11.13 8.15
N LEU A 345 8.29 9.81 8.26
CA LEU A 345 7.40 8.98 7.45
C LEU A 345 6.06 8.72 8.13
N LYS A 346 5.92 8.95 9.44
CA LYS A 346 4.64 8.81 10.15
C LYS A 346 3.59 9.78 9.60
N VAL A 347 2.39 9.27 9.40
CA VAL A 347 1.21 10.03 8.99
C VAL A 347 0.41 10.43 10.21
N TYR A 348 -0.10 11.66 10.20
CA TYR A 348 -1.08 12.16 11.17
C TYR A 348 -2.26 12.78 10.45
N SER A 349 -3.36 12.91 11.18
CA SER A 349 -4.61 13.51 10.71
C SER A 349 -4.83 14.91 11.29
N VAL A 350 -5.39 15.79 10.47
CA VAL A 350 -5.94 17.09 10.88
C VAL A 350 -7.41 17.12 10.54
N ILE A 351 -8.21 17.24 11.59
CA ILE A 351 -9.66 17.32 11.51
C ILE A 351 -10.08 18.78 11.68
N TYR A 352 -10.97 19.25 10.81
CA TYR A 352 -11.61 20.55 10.92
C TYR A 352 -13.05 20.35 11.41
N ASP A 353 -13.32 20.66 12.68
CA ASP A 353 -14.63 20.52 13.30
C ASP A 353 -15.38 21.86 13.26
N LEU A 354 -16.55 21.90 12.65
CA LEU A 354 -17.34 23.13 12.55
C LEU A 354 -17.88 23.63 13.89
N ASN A 355 -17.79 22.84 14.96
CA ASN A 355 -18.05 23.25 16.33
C ASN A 355 -19.47 23.81 16.55
N TYR A 356 -20.46 23.21 15.88
CA TYR A 356 -21.89 23.43 16.13
C TYR A 356 -22.72 22.17 15.85
N GLU A 357 -23.88 22.06 16.48
CA GLU A 357 -24.75 20.89 16.35
C GLU A 357 -25.37 20.76 14.94
N GLY A 358 -25.34 19.56 14.37
CA GLY A 358 -25.83 19.32 13.00
C GLY A 358 -24.88 19.77 11.89
N ALA A 359 -23.63 20.13 12.25
CA ALA A 359 -22.56 20.41 11.30
C ALA A 359 -22.32 19.26 10.32
N ALA A 360 -22.10 19.61 9.05
CA ALA A 360 -21.63 18.65 8.05
C ALA A 360 -20.20 18.20 8.40
N ALA A 361 -19.90 16.92 8.14
CA ALA A 361 -18.53 16.42 8.22
C ALA A 361 -17.65 17.14 7.19
N LEU A 362 -16.50 17.64 7.65
CA LEU A 362 -15.47 18.20 6.77
C LEU A 362 -14.43 17.15 6.43
N ASP A 363 -13.68 17.44 5.35
CA ASP A 363 -12.54 16.62 4.96
C ASP A 363 -11.46 16.60 6.04
N THR A 364 -10.90 15.42 6.27
CA THR A 364 -9.71 15.21 7.08
C THR A 364 -8.47 15.31 6.19
N ILE A 365 -7.49 16.12 6.61
CA ILE A 365 -6.21 16.20 5.92
C ILE A 365 -5.25 15.20 6.56
N TYR A 366 -4.76 14.25 5.78
CA TYR A 366 -3.71 13.32 6.18
C TYR A 366 -2.36 13.81 5.71
N GLY A 367 -1.28 13.47 6.38
CA GLY A 367 0.06 13.58 5.80
C GLY A 367 1.18 13.45 6.80
N ASN A 368 2.40 13.47 6.27
CA ASN A 368 3.60 13.25 7.06
C ASN A 368 3.93 14.39 8.00
N THR A 369 4.62 14.06 9.10
CA THR A 369 5.26 15.03 10.00
C THR A 369 5.91 16.18 9.21
N GLY A 370 5.58 17.41 9.59
CA GLY A 370 6.11 18.60 8.94
C GLY A 370 5.39 19.02 7.65
N ARG A 371 4.44 18.25 7.11
CA ARG A 371 3.58 18.67 5.98
C ARG A 371 2.94 20.01 6.30
N THR A 372 3.09 20.96 5.39
CA THR A 372 2.41 22.26 5.48
C THR A 372 0.89 22.06 5.39
N ILE A 373 0.18 22.51 6.42
CA ILE A 373 -1.27 22.65 6.47
C ILE A 373 -1.66 24.13 6.39
N ARG A 374 -2.85 24.38 5.87
CA ARG A 374 -3.43 25.73 5.74
C ARG A 374 -4.89 25.67 6.15
N PRO A 375 -5.46 26.77 6.65
CA PRO A 375 -6.92 26.89 6.81
C PRO A 375 -7.66 26.46 5.54
N LEU A 376 -8.78 25.77 5.71
CA LEU A 376 -9.62 25.34 4.59
C LEU A 376 -10.06 26.55 3.76
N ALA A 377 -9.80 26.51 2.45
CA ALA A 377 -10.11 27.62 1.54
C ALA A 377 -11.63 27.81 1.33
N ASN A 378 -12.41 26.75 1.53
CA ASN A 378 -13.88 26.78 1.47
C ASN A 378 -14.41 26.45 2.87
N VAL A 379 -14.79 27.49 3.63
CA VAL A 379 -15.42 27.31 4.94
C VAL A 379 -16.94 27.16 4.74
N PRO A 380 -17.60 26.17 5.35
CA PRO A 380 -19.05 26.08 5.40
C PRO A 380 -19.68 27.35 6.01
N VAL A 381 -20.93 27.67 5.68
CA VAL A 381 -21.62 28.85 6.22
C VAL A 381 -22.56 28.40 7.34
N ARG A 382 -22.60 29.17 8.43
CA ARG A 382 -23.54 28.96 9.55
C ARG A 382 -24.54 30.11 9.60
N GLU A 383 -25.84 29.81 9.49
CA GLU A 383 -26.88 30.82 9.47
C GLU A 383 -26.87 31.69 10.74
N GLY A 384 -26.80 33.01 10.58
CA GLY A 384 -26.77 33.97 11.68
C GLY A 384 -25.40 34.16 12.35
N TYR A 385 -24.32 33.57 11.81
CA TYR A 385 -22.97 33.68 12.38
C TYR A 385 -21.91 34.02 11.32
N SER A 386 -20.91 34.81 11.73
CA SER A 386 -19.68 35.07 10.98
C SER A 386 -18.59 34.11 11.41
N PHE A 387 -17.84 33.55 10.46
CA PHE A 387 -16.68 32.71 10.74
C PHE A 387 -15.51 33.56 11.22
N VAL A 388 -14.97 33.24 12.40
CA VAL A 388 -13.83 33.95 13.00
C VAL A 388 -12.51 33.34 12.59
N GLY A 389 -12.38 32.02 12.68
CA GLY A 389 -11.12 31.32 12.44
C GLY A 389 -11.17 29.86 12.90
N TRP A 390 -10.04 29.16 12.74
CA TRP A 390 -9.84 27.77 13.17
C TRP A 390 -8.96 27.74 14.41
N PHE A 391 -9.42 27.17 15.52
CA PHE A 391 -8.74 27.21 16.81
C PHE A 391 -8.45 25.81 17.35
N ASP A 392 -7.40 25.63 18.14
CA ASP A 392 -7.03 24.34 18.73
C ASP A 392 -7.90 23.89 19.91
N GLN A 393 -8.90 24.69 20.30
CA GLN A 393 -9.86 24.39 21.36
C GLN A 393 -11.28 24.80 20.95
N LYS A 394 -12.30 24.13 21.52
CA LYS A 394 -13.72 24.42 21.26
C LYS A 394 -14.12 25.84 21.68
N GLU A 395 -13.55 26.33 22.77
CA GLU A 395 -13.74 27.69 23.29
C GLU A 395 -12.36 28.25 23.64
N GLY A 396 -12.06 29.49 23.22
CA GLY A 396 -10.71 30.07 23.35
C GLY A 396 -9.65 29.35 22.50
N GLY A 397 -8.43 29.24 23.01
CA GLY A 397 -7.30 28.59 22.32
C GLY A 397 -6.54 29.50 21.36
N THR A 398 -5.67 28.89 20.56
CA THR A 398 -4.81 29.57 19.59
C THR A 398 -5.32 29.35 18.18
N GLU A 399 -5.45 30.43 17.40
CA GLU A 399 -5.85 30.36 16.00
C GLU A 399 -4.76 29.69 15.14
N LEU A 400 -5.17 28.87 14.18
CA LEU A 400 -4.32 28.22 13.20
C LEU A 400 -3.65 29.26 12.28
N ALA A 401 -2.35 29.47 12.48
CA ALA A 401 -1.53 30.26 11.59
C ALA A 401 -1.42 29.66 10.18
N SER A 402 -1.17 30.51 9.17
CA SER A 402 -0.97 30.08 7.78
C SER A 402 0.33 30.65 7.22
N PRO A 403 1.30 29.80 6.77
CA PRO A 403 1.28 28.33 6.84
C PRO A 403 1.56 27.79 8.25
N SER A 404 1.06 26.59 8.55
CA SER A 404 1.41 25.80 9.75
C SER A 404 1.83 24.38 9.32
N SER A 405 2.33 23.55 10.23
CA SER A 405 2.69 22.15 9.97
C SER A 405 1.73 21.18 10.66
N ILE A 406 1.54 19.99 10.09
CA ILE A 406 0.66 18.94 10.64
C ILE A 406 1.01 18.56 12.09
N GLY A 407 2.30 18.57 12.45
CA GLY A 407 2.78 18.19 13.79
C GLY A 407 3.19 16.73 13.87
N THR A 408 3.18 16.19 15.09
CA THR A 408 3.61 14.81 15.44
C THR A 408 2.52 14.04 16.19
N ALA A 409 1.28 14.46 16.06
CA ALA A 409 0.09 13.84 16.66
C ALA A 409 -1.14 14.26 15.86
N ASP A 410 -2.21 13.48 15.97
CA ASP A 410 -3.51 13.87 15.42
C ASP A 410 -4.01 15.15 16.09
N ARG A 411 -4.64 16.02 15.31
CA ARG A 411 -5.12 17.32 15.77
C ARG A 411 -6.51 17.61 15.24
N THR A 412 -7.30 18.26 16.09
CA THR A 412 -8.58 18.84 15.69
C THR A 412 -8.51 20.34 15.84
N PHE A 413 -8.91 21.06 14.80
CA PHE A 413 -9.17 22.50 14.85
C PHE A 413 -10.67 22.76 14.79
N TYR A 414 -11.16 23.62 15.66
CA TYR A 414 -12.56 23.97 15.84
C TYR A 414 -12.84 25.33 15.21
N ALA A 415 -13.90 25.41 14.41
CA ALA A 415 -14.38 26.67 13.89
C ALA A 415 -14.91 27.54 15.02
N HIS A 416 -14.51 28.80 15.07
CA HIS A 416 -15.11 29.78 15.96
C HIS A 416 -16.05 30.68 15.18
N TRP A 417 -17.18 31.01 15.81
CA TRP A 417 -18.30 31.70 15.19
C TRP A 417 -18.72 32.88 16.07
N GLU A 418 -18.94 34.04 15.47
CA GLU A 418 -19.47 35.22 16.13
C GLU A 418 -20.90 35.48 15.63
N LYS A 419 -21.85 35.71 16.54
CA LYS A 419 -23.24 35.97 16.17
C LYS A 419 -23.32 37.28 15.41
N ALA A 420 -23.92 37.27 14.22
CA ALA A 420 -24.07 38.49 13.43
C ALA A 420 -25.20 39.37 14.00
N ASP A 421 -24.93 40.64 14.23
CA ASP A 421 -25.92 41.62 14.74
C ASP A 421 -27.01 41.97 13.70
N ASP A 422 -26.79 41.64 12.42
CA ASP A 422 -27.76 41.78 11.33
C ASP A 422 -27.68 40.56 10.37
N PRO A 423 -28.67 39.64 10.41
CA PRO A 423 -28.72 38.45 9.54
C PRO A 423 -28.79 38.78 8.04
N THR A 424 -29.14 40.03 7.67
CA THR A 424 -29.27 40.49 6.28
C THR A 424 -27.99 41.13 5.72
N ALA A 425 -26.96 41.35 6.56
CA ALA A 425 -25.69 41.94 6.13
C ALA A 425 -24.85 41.01 5.23
N LEU A 426 -25.08 39.70 5.26
CA LEU A 426 -24.40 38.71 4.40
C LEU A 426 -24.91 38.69 2.94
N ASP A 427 -25.94 39.47 2.58
CA ASP A 427 -26.44 39.61 1.19
C ASP A 427 -25.76 40.75 0.40
N LYS A 428 -24.75 41.41 0.99
CA LYS A 428 -23.92 42.42 0.33
C LYS A 428 -22.48 41.93 0.12
N VAL A 429 -22.28 40.94 -0.75
CA VAL A 429 -21.02 40.91 -1.53
C VAL A 429 -21.18 41.93 -2.66
N THR A 430 -21.21 43.21 -2.31
CA THR A 430 -21.06 44.28 -3.29
C THR A 430 -19.59 44.61 -3.38
N ASP A 431 -18.91 44.00 -4.35
CA ASP A 431 -17.87 44.75 -5.03
C ASP A 431 -18.61 45.81 -5.86
N SER A 432 -18.83 46.98 -5.25
CA SER A 432 -19.53 48.11 -5.86
C SER A 432 -18.86 48.62 -7.14
N SER A 433 -17.63 48.16 -7.44
CA SER A 433 -16.95 48.44 -8.71
C SER A 433 -17.38 47.51 -9.85
N SER A 434 -17.95 46.34 -9.56
CA SER A 434 -18.25 45.30 -10.55
C SER A 434 -19.66 45.35 -11.15
N GLY A 435 -20.60 46.09 -10.55
CA GLY A 435 -22.00 46.12 -10.96
C GLY A 435 -22.77 44.81 -10.74
N ILE A 436 -22.19 43.81 -10.05
CA ILE A 436 -22.75 42.48 -9.82
C ILE A 436 -23.14 42.33 -8.35
N ARG A 437 -24.35 41.83 -8.08
CA ARG A 437 -24.86 41.55 -6.72
C ARG A 437 -25.79 40.34 -6.72
N VAL A 438 -26.10 39.80 -5.53
CA VAL A 438 -27.12 38.76 -5.36
C VAL A 438 -28.28 39.34 -4.55
N LEU A 439 -29.51 39.17 -5.05
CA LEU A 439 -30.75 39.58 -4.40
C LEU A 439 -31.75 38.43 -4.53
N ASP A 440 -32.32 37.97 -3.43
CA ASP A 440 -33.37 36.94 -3.39
C ASP A 440 -33.07 35.70 -4.25
N GLY A 441 -31.84 35.17 -4.13
CA GLY A 441 -31.38 34.00 -4.89
C GLY A 441 -31.11 34.25 -6.38
N CYS A 442 -31.14 35.50 -6.83
CA CYS A 442 -30.88 35.90 -8.20
C CYS A 442 -29.57 36.68 -8.30
N ILE A 443 -28.78 36.43 -9.35
CA ILE A 443 -27.63 37.30 -9.66
C ILE A 443 -28.15 38.50 -10.45
N CYS A 444 -28.02 39.70 -9.90
CA CYS A 444 -28.30 40.95 -10.58
C CYS A 444 -27.02 41.54 -11.15
N ILE A 445 -27.00 41.80 -12.46
CA ILE A 445 -25.85 42.36 -13.17
C ILE A 445 -26.28 43.66 -13.83
N THR A 446 -25.66 44.77 -13.46
CA THR A 446 -25.89 46.09 -14.05
C THR A 446 -24.74 46.44 -14.99
N THR A 447 -25.05 46.71 -16.26
CA THR A 447 -24.05 47.09 -17.29
C THR A 447 -24.45 48.38 -18.00
N ASP A 448 -23.46 49.16 -18.41
CA ASP A 448 -23.59 50.42 -19.16
C ASP A 448 -23.57 50.21 -20.69
N GLU A 449 -23.02 49.08 -21.14
CA GLU A 449 -23.05 48.61 -22.53
C GLU A 449 -23.52 47.14 -22.64
N PRO A 450 -23.98 46.69 -23.84
CA PRO A 450 -24.32 45.29 -24.03
C PRO A 450 -23.08 44.39 -23.97
N VAL A 451 -23.07 43.41 -23.07
CA VAL A 451 -21.89 42.55 -22.80
C VAL A 451 -22.27 41.07 -22.81
N GLY A 452 -21.35 40.21 -23.28
CA GLY A 452 -21.50 38.77 -23.10
C GLY A 452 -21.25 38.35 -21.66
N MET A 453 -22.01 37.38 -21.19
CA MET A 453 -21.96 36.85 -19.82
C MET A 453 -21.73 35.34 -19.88
N ARG A 454 -20.82 34.87 -19.04
CA ARG A 454 -20.63 33.46 -18.71
C ARG A 454 -20.61 33.27 -17.21
N ILE A 455 -21.46 32.40 -16.70
CA ILE A 455 -21.50 31.99 -15.29
C ILE A 455 -20.95 30.58 -15.20
N VAL A 456 -19.96 30.40 -14.33
CA VAL A 456 -19.24 29.14 -14.13
C VAL A 456 -19.41 28.70 -12.68
N SER A 457 -19.64 27.42 -12.43
CA SER A 457 -19.59 26.86 -11.08
C SER A 457 -18.15 26.88 -10.54
N ILE A 458 -17.98 26.72 -9.22
CA ILE A 458 -16.65 26.57 -8.61
C ILE A 458 -15.86 25.36 -9.18
N THR A 459 -16.56 24.34 -9.69
CA THR A 459 -15.96 23.17 -10.35
C THR A 459 -15.49 23.44 -11.79
N GLY A 460 -15.60 24.68 -12.27
CA GLY A 460 -15.14 25.08 -13.60
C GLY A 460 -16.14 24.81 -14.72
N ARG A 461 -17.33 24.27 -14.41
CA ARG A 461 -18.37 23.99 -15.41
C ARG A 461 -19.16 25.27 -15.73
N THR A 462 -19.28 25.59 -17.01
CA THR A 462 -20.18 26.67 -17.45
C THR A 462 -21.62 26.27 -17.18
N VAL A 463 -22.33 27.05 -16.36
CA VAL A 463 -23.73 26.79 -15.96
C VAL A 463 -24.72 27.66 -16.72
N ARG A 464 -24.30 28.84 -17.18
CA ARG A 464 -25.13 29.73 -18.00
C ARG A 464 -24.28 30.62 -18.88
N THR A 465 -24.76 30.88 -20.10
CA THR A 465 -24.19 31.89 -21.01
C THR A 465 -25.32 32.75 -21.55
N GLY A 466 -24.99 33.98 -21.96
CA GLY A 466 -25.96 34.88 -22.57
C GLY A 466 -25.33 36.20 -22.96
N ARG A 467 -26.15 37.07 -23.55
CA ARG A 467 -25.79 38.46 -23.83
C ARG A 467 -26.73 39.37 -23.05
N LEU A 468 -26.18 40.27 -22.25
CA LEU A 468 -26.92 41.23 -21.44
C LEU A 468 -27.12 42.52 -22.24
N ALA A 469 -28.29 43.13 -22.09
CA ALA A 469 -28.56 44.47 -22.59
C ALA A 469 -28.11 45.52 -21.55
N VAL A 470 -28.01 46.79 -21.97
CA VAL A 470 -27.76 47.91 -21.05
C VAL A 470 -28.82 47.94 -19.95
N GLY A 471 -28.41 48.16 -18.71
CA GLY A 471 -29.28 48.19 -17.53
C GLY A 471 -29.05 47.00 -16.60
N THR A 472 -30.02 46.73 -15.73
CA THR A 472 -29.93 45.61 -14.77
C THR A 472 -30.63 44.38 -15.32
N SER A 473 -29.92 43.26 -15.40
CA SER A 473 -30.45 41.94 -15.74
C SER A 473 -30.47 41.06 -14.50
N GLU A 474 -31.53 40.25 -14.34
CA GLU A 474 -31.68 39.30 -13.25
C GLU A 474 -31.53 37.86 -13.76
N ILE A 475 -30.65 37.11 -13.12
CA ILE A 475 -30.38 35.72 -13.47
C ILE A 475 -30.88 34.82 -12.34
N SER A 476 -32.02 34.18 -12.57
CA SER A 476 -32.69 33.28 -11.63
C SER A 476 -32.59 31.80 -12.04
N GLY A 477 -33.00 30.91 -11.14
CA GLY A 477 -33.08 29.46 -11.40
C GLY A 477 -31.72 28.75 -11.40
N LEU A 478 -30.73 29.32 -10.73
CA LEU A 478 -29.48 28.65 -10.40
C LEU A 478 -29.64 28.00 -9.00
N PRO A 479 -29.22 26.74 -8.80
CA PRO A 479 -29.19 26.14 -7.48
C PRO A 479 -28.33 26.94 -6.48
N GLY A 480 -28.56 26.73 -5.19
CA GLY A 480 -27.67 27.25 -4.15
C GLY A 480 -26.22 26.80 -4.41
N GLY A 481 -25.27 27.74 -4.38
CA GLY A 481 -23.89 27.46 -4.73
C GLY A 481 -23.06 28.69 -5.10
N VAL A 482 -21.75 28.46 -5.20
CA VAL A 482 -20.78 29.49 -5.56
C VAL A 482 -20.56 29.52 -7.08
N TYR A 483 -20.68 30.71 -7.63
CA TYR A 483 -20.51 30.96 -9.05
C TYR A 483 -19.46 32.04 -9.31
N ILE A 484 -18.84 31.96 -10.47
CA ILE A 484 -17.98 33.00 -11.03
C ILE A 484 -18.72 33.58 -12.23
N VAL A 485 -19.07 34.86 -12.13
CA VAL A 485 -19.62 35.65 -13.24
C VAL A 485 -18.44 36.24 -14.00
N LEU A 486 -18.39 35.98 -15.30
CA LEU A 486 -17.40 36.48 -16.24
C LEU A 486 -18.12 37.28 -17.31
N LEU A 487 -17.71 38.53 -17.50
CA LEU A 487 -18.21 39.39 -18.57
C LEU A 487 -17.11 39.63 -19.60
N ASP A 488 -17.49 39.76 -20.87
CA ASP A 488 -16.53 39.93 -21.98
C ASP A 488 -15.72 41.23 -21.91
N ASN A 489 -16.18 42.22 -21.13
CA ASN A 489 -15.44 43.45 -20.82
C ASN A 489 -14.33 43.26 -19.77
N GLY A 490 -14.09 42.03 -19.32
CA GLY A 490 -13.05 41.67 -18.36
C GLY A 490 -13.51 41.65 -16.90
N THR A 491 -14.74 42.05 -16.61
CA THR A 491 -15.28 41.99 -15.24
C THR A 491 -15.43 40.54 -14.79
N ARG A 492 -14.90 40.26 -13.60
CA ARG A 492 -14.97 38.95 -12.94
C ARG A 492 -15.42 39.13 -11.50
N SER A 493 -16.51 38.48 -11.13
CA SER A 493 -17.01 38.51 -9.75
C SER A 493 -17.41 37.13 -9.25
N LYS A 494 -17.12 36.86 -7.96
CA LYS A 494 -17.52 35.64 -7.28
C LYS A 494 -18.80 35.94 -6.52
N VAL A 495 -19.85 35.15 -6.76
CA VAL A 495 -21.17 35.32 -6.16
C VAL A 495 -21.64 34.03 -5.52
N LEU A 496 -22.41 34.15 -4.45
CA LEU A 496 -23.03 33.03 -3.73
C LEU A 496 -24.54 33.17 -3.83
N ILE A 497 -25.20 32.15 -4.38
CA ILE A 497 -26.66 32.01 -4.36
C ILE A 497 -26.99 31.09 -3.19
N ARG A 498 -27.92 31.49 -2.32
CA ARG A 498 -28.40 30.71 -1.17
C ARG A 498 -29.45 29.70 -1.58
#